data_AF-A0A5J4XG96-F1
#
_entry.id   AF-A0A5J4XG96-F1
#
_cell.length_a   1.000
_cell.length_b   1.000
_cell.length_c   1.000
_cell.angle_alpha   90.00
_cell.angle_beta   90.00
_cell.angle_gamma   90.00
#
_symmetry.space_group_name_H-M   'P 1'
#
loop_
_entity.id
_entity.type
_entity.pdbx_description
1 polymer ?
#
loop_
_entity_poly.entity_id
_entity_poly.type
_entity_poly.pdbx_seq_one_letter_code
_entity_poly.pdbx_strand_id
1 'polypeptide(L)'
;GNLILADSNYEVLTLLRSHRDDAKGFAIMARHPYPIHTIRLRQAVSQEQLEAALESADEKQTLRGALNMSLPYGPAVADHCILAAGLSPQQQLKAKPLGPDQRQGLLAAVQAWEKWLDDCEDQAPKGYITYRRADEPKRGKKQSAEAPITPAQPIPASPAPDPGQPSGTNPSELAKKLEGIVYEDFDPLLLKQNEGLQKLEFETYDAALDEFYARIEGQQVERNQSQQEKAALAKLDRIKLDQGKRADDLERDAAEAESKAALIEYNLEAVDGAINAVREALASGLDWRELGQMIKAERRAGNPVAGLIDSLALDKNKITVVLENFLDEEVADDEAMTRPATKVELDLDFNAYANARIHYEKRKQHIVKQQKTVDANEKALKAAEKKAQQQLSQVRTKTAIQHVRKPLWFEKFNWFVTSENYLVISGRDAQQNELIVKRYLK
;
A
#
# COMPACT_ATOMS: atom_id res chain seq x y z
N GLY A 1 4.42 14.94 18.03
CA GLY A 1 4.48 14.93 19.51
C GLY A 1 5.60 14.02 19.99
N ASN A 2 6.13 14.31 21.18
CA ASN A 2 7.09 13.49 21.90
C ASN A 2 6.65 13.43 23.37
N LEU A 3 7.03 12.37 24.09
CA LEU A 3 6.83 12.24 25.54
C LEU A 3 8.20 12.26 26.20
N ILE A 4 8.37 13.12 27.21
CA ILE A 4 9.63 13.38 27.88
C ILE A 4 9.37 13.32 29.38
N LEU A 5 10.17 12.52 30.09
CA LEU A 5 10.21 12.51 31.55
C LEU A 5 11.44 13.30 31.99
N ALA A 6 11.24 14.32 32.81
CA ALA A 6 12.32 15.12 33.37
C ALA A 6 12.23 15.20 34.90
N ASP A 7 13.35 15.49 35.55
CA ASP A 7 13.39 15.77 36.99
C ASP A 7 12.93 17.20 37.33
N SER A 8 12.98 17.59 38.60
CA SER A 8 12.61 18.93 39.06
C SER A 8 13.50 20.06 38.52
N ASN A 9 14.72 19.73 38.07
CA ASN A 9 15.65 20.65 37.43
C ASN A 9 15.52 20.63 35.91
N TYR A 10 14.48 19.96 35.39
CA TYR A 10 14.23 19.73 33.98
C TYR A 10 15.34 18.98 33.24
N GLU A 11 16.13 18.17 33.94
CA GLU A 11 17.04 17.21 33.31
C GLU A 11 16.24 16.03 32.75
N VAL A 12 16.42 15.74 31.46
CA VAL A 12 15.66 14.67 30.79
C VAL A 12 16.13 13.30 31.27
N LEU A 13 15.28 12.59 32.01
CA LEU A 13 15.54 11.23 32.50
C LEU A 13 15.34 10.19 31.39
N THR A 14 14.22 10.29 30.68
CA THR A 14 13.89 9.42 29.53
C THR A 14 12.98 10.14 28.55
N LEU A 15 12.93 9.64 27.32
CA LEU A 15 12.20 10.26 26.22
C LEU A 15 11.84 9.21 25.18
N LEU A 16 10.70 9.40 24.50
CA LEU A 16 10.24 8.43 23.49
C LEU A 16 11.10 8.48 22.21
N ARG A 17 11.52 9.67 21.78
CA ARG A 17 12.37 9.88 20.59
C ARG A 17 13.36 11.02 20.79
N SER A 18 14.65 10.76 20.55
CA SER A 18 15.68 11.81 20.60
C SER A 18 15.49 12.75 19.42
N HIS A 19 15.65 14.05 19.65
CA HIS A 19 15.59 15.06 18.61
C HIS A 19 16.85 15.90 18.67
N ARG A 20 17.47 16.16 17.53
CA ARG A 20 18.59 17.09 17.41
C ARG A 20 18.36 17.99 16.20
N ASP A 21 18.46 19.29 16.40
CA ASP A 21 18.42 20.30 15.35
C ASP A 21 19.67 21.16 15.45
N ASP A 22 20.67 20.81 14.64
CA ASP A 22 21.96 21.52 14.62
C ASP A 22 21.82 22.96 14.09
N ALA A 23 20.82 23.24 13.25
CA ALA A 23 20.61 24.58 12.68
C ALA A 23 20.04 25.56 13.70
N LYS A 24 19.23 25.06 14.64
CA LYS A 24 18.67 25.85 15.74
C LYS A 24 19.42 25.67 17.07
N GLY A 25 20.50 24.89 17.06
CA GLY A 25 21.37 24.68 18.22
C GLY A 25 20.70 24.01 19.41
N PHE A 26 19.66 23.18 19.20
CA PHE A 26 18.97 22.49 20.30
C PHE A 26 18.99 20.97 20.13
N ALA A 27 19.20 20.26 21.24
CA ALA A 27 19.17 18.82 21.31
C ALA A 27 18.32 18.38 22.51
N ILE A 28 17.39 17.48 22.28
CA ILE A 28 16.56 16.81 23.29
C ILE A 28 17.03 15.36 23.36
N MET A 29 17.84 15.07 24.38
CA MET A 29 18.48 13.78 24.60
C MET A 29 18.41 13.42 26.08
N ALA A 30 18.61 12.13 26.41
CA ALA A 30 18.66 11.69 27.80
C ALA A 30 19.87 12.33 28.51
N ARG A 31 19.70 12.65 29.80
CA ARG A 31 20.69 13.30 30.68
C ARG A 31 21.16 14.66 30.20
N HIS A 32 20.30 15.39 29.49
CA HIS A 32 20.54 16.76 29.07
C HIS A 32 19.43 17.65 29.63
N PRO A 33 19.72 18.93 29.95
CA PRO A 33 18.72 19.87 30.39
C PRO A 33 17.71 20.13 29.27
N TYR A 34 16.42 20.05 29.59
CA TYR A 34 15.35 20.37 28.66
C TYR A 34 15.38 21.89 28.36
N PRO A 35 15.30 22.31 27.08
CA PRO A 35 15.49 23.71 26.70
C PRO A 35 14.24 24.57 26.94
N ILE A 36 13.86 24.76 28.20
CA ILE A 36 12.67 25.54 28.62
C ILE A 36 12.70 26.97 28.06
N HIS A 37 13.88 27.58 27.95
CA HIS A 37 14.06 28.94 27.45
C HIS A 37 13.65 29.13 25.97
N THR A 38 13.46 28.03 25.23
CA THR A 38 12.98 28.07 23.83
C THR A 38 11.47 27.95 23.71
N ILE A 39 10.75 27.76 24.82
CA ILE A 39 9.29 27.62 24.84
C ILE A 39 8.67 28.97 24.46
N ARG A 40 7.77 28.92 23.47
CA ARG A 40 6.92 30.05 23.13
C ARG A 40 5.72 30.05 24.06
N LEU A 41 5.67 31.01 24.96
CA LEU A 41 4.49 31.24 25.79
C LEU A 41 3.39 31.91 24.96
N ARG A 42 2.14 31.60 25.27
CA ARG A 42 0.98 32.27 24.66
C ARG A 42 1.03 33.76 25.04
N GLN A 43 0.86 34.61 24.05
CA GLN A 43 0.64 36.05 24.22
C GLN A 43 -0.59 36.42 23.42
N ALA A 44 -1.51 37.16 24.03
CA ALA A 44 -2.68 37.69 23.35
C ALA A 44 -2.25 38.67 22.27
N VAL A 45 -2.88 38.60 21.10
CA VAL A 45 -2.46 39.41 19.96
C VAL A 45 -3.01 40.82 20.09
N SER A 46 -2.12 41.81 20.17
CA SER A 46 -2.53 43.21 20.24
C SER A 46 -2.99 43.73 18.87
N GLN A 47 -3.82 44.77 18.87
CA GLN A 47 -4.24 45.46 17.66
C GLN A 47 -3.03 45.95 16.84
N GLU A 48 -2.03 46.51 17.52
CA GLU A 48 -0.80 47.01 16.89
C GLU A 48 0.00 45.90 16.19
N GLN A 49 0.06 44.70 16.79
CA GLN A 49 0.73 43.55 16.19
C GLN A 49 0.00 43.04 14.95
N LEU A 50 -1.34 43.05 14.98
CA LEU A 50 -2.16 42.66 13.84
C LEU A 50 -2.03 43.67 12.69
N GLU A 51 -2.06 44.95 12.99
CA GLU A 51 -1.89 46.03 12.01
C GLU A 51 -0.49 46.01 11.39
N ALA A 52 0.55 45.88 12.21
CA ALA A 52 1.93 45.74 11.72
C ALA A 52 2.12 44.52 10.82
N ALA A 53 1.46 43.40 11.12
CA ALA A 53 1.51 42.20 10.28
C ALA A 53 0.80 42.38 8.93
N LEU A 54 -0.27 43.17 8.89
CA LEU A 54 -1.00 43.49 7.65
C LEU A 54 -0.22 44.49 6.78
N GLU A 55 0.52 45.42 7.40
CA GLU A 55 1.34 46.42 6.71
C GLU A 55 2.68 45.89 6.20
N SER A 56 3.29 44.96 6.94
CA SER A 56 4.58 44.33 6.57
C SER A 56 4.46 43.21 5.53
N ALA A 57 3.25 42.94 5.01
CA ALA A 57 3.01 41.85 4.09
C ALA A 57 3.62 42.08 2.68
N ASP A 58 4.37 41.09 2.19
CA ASP A 58 4.98 41.09 0.85
C ASP A 58 3.94 41.07 -0.29
N GLU A 59 4.35 41.46 -1.50
CA GLU A 59 3.47 41.56 -2.69
C GLU A 59 2.75 40.26 -3.06
N LYS A 60 3.29 39.09 -2.67
CA LYS A 60 2.72 37.78 -2.96
C LYS A 60 2.03 37.12 -1.76
N GLN A 61 2.02 37.76 -0.58
CA GLN A 61 1.42 37.16 0.61
C GLN A 61 -0.11 37.22 0.58
N THR A 62 -0.72 36.08 0.90
CA THR A 62 -2.16 35.98 1.14
C THR A 62 -2.50 36.42 2.55
N LEU A 63 -3.77 36.78 2.78
CA LEU A 63 -4.28 37.13 4.10
C LEU A 63 -3.98 36.05 5.15
N ARG A 64 -4.15 34.76 4.77
CA ARG A 64 -3.75 33.62 5.60
C ARG A 64 -2.26 33.64 5.96
N GLY A 65 -1.39 33.93 4.99
CA GLY A 65 0.05 33.95 5.18
C GLY A 65 0.49 35.01 6.18
N ALA A 66 -0.03 36.23 6.05
CA ALA A 66 0.26 37.33 6.96
C ALA A 66 -0.22 37.03 8.39
N LEU A 67 -1.45 36.53 8.55
CA LEU A 67 -2.00 36.17 9.86
C LEU A 67 -1.27 34.99 10.51
N ASN A 68 -0.82 34.00 9.75
CA ASN A 68 -0.09 32.87 10.30
C ASN A 68 1.34 33.23 10.76
N MET A 69 1.85 34.40 10.38
CA MET A 69 3.13 34.93 10.88
C MET A 69 2.97 35.74 12.16
N SER A 70 1.80 36.36 12.37
CA SER A 70 1.51 37.15 13.57
C SER A 70 0.82 36.36 14.67
N LEU A 71 -0.10 35.48 14.32
CA LEU A 71 -0.82 34.65 15.27
C LEU A 71 0.11 33.51 15.76
N PRO A 72 0.14 33.23 17.08
CA PRO A 72 0.85 32.06 17.61
C PRO A 72 0.13 30.73 17.29
N TYR A 73 -1.05 30.80 16.67
CA TYR A 73 -1.94 29.68 16.39
C TYR A 73 -1.68 29.06 15.01
N GLY A 74 -2.17 27.84 14.81
CA GLY A 74 -2.02 27.14 13.53
C GLY A 74 -2.80 27.78 12.37
N PRO A 75 -2.50 27.39 11.13
CA PRO A 75 -3.08 28.01 9.93
C PRO A 75 -4.57 27.74 9.76
N ALA A 76 -5.16 26.78 10.47
CA ALA A 76 -6.60 26.52 10.48
C ALA A 76 -7.38 27.55 11.31
N VAL A 77 -6.76 28.08 12.37
CA VAL A 77 -7.32 29.14 13.20
C VAL A 77 -7.29 30.46 12.44
N ALA A 78 -6.19 30.74 11.73
CA ALA A 78 -6.11 31.89 10.84
C ALA A 78 -7.26 31.89 9.80
N ASP A 79 -7.49 30.75 9.13
CA ASP A 79 -8.62 30.61 8.20
C ASP A 79 -9.97 30.85 8.88
N HIS A 80 -10.16 30.33 10.10
CA HIS A 80 -11.40 30.51 10.86
C HIS A 80 -11.68 31.99 11.17
N CYS A 81 -10.69 32.73 11.68
CA CYS A 81 -10.85 34.15 11.98
C CYS A 81 -11.12 34.98 10.71
N ILE A 82 -10.44 34.66 9.60
CA ILE A 82 -10.65 35.34 8.31
C ILE A 82 -12.08 35.10 7.81
N LEU A 83 -12.55 33.85 7.81
CA LEU A 83 -13.89 33.49 7.35
C LEU A 83 -14.97 34.05 8.28
N ALA A 84 -14.72 34.08 9.60
CA ALA A 84 -15.62 34.70 10.57
C ALA A 84 -15.78 36.22 10.33
N ALA A 85 -14.73 36.89 9.85
CA ALA A 85 -14.78 38.28 9.42
C ALA A 85 -15.41 38.49 8.01
N GLY A 86 -15.87 37.42 7.36
CA GLY A 86 -16.46 37.48 6.01
C GLY A 86 -15.44 37.70 4.89
N LEU A 87 -14.16 37.43 5.16
CA LEU A 87 -13.05 37.62 4.23
C LEU A 87 -12.61 36.28 3.61
N SER A 88 -11.85 36.34 2.52
CA SER A 88 -11.30 35.14 1.87
C SER A 88 -9.85 34.88 2.29
N PRO A 89 -9.48 33.67 2.76
CA PRO A 89 -8.11 33.34 3.17
C PRO A 89 -7.05 33.51 2.07
N GLN A 90 -7.46 33.39 0.81
CA GLN A 90 -6.58 33.47 -0.37
C GLN A 90 -6.49 34.89 -0.94
N GLN A 91 -7.19 35.87 -0.36
CA GLN A 91 -7.14 37.26 -0.80
C GLN A 91 -5.72 37.82 -0.68
N GLN A 92 -5.24 38.45 -1.76
CA GLN A 92 -3.96 39.15 -1.76
C GLN A 92 -4.12 40.54 -1.12
N LEU A 93 -3.33 40.79 -0.08
CA LEU A 93 -3.40 42.00 0.74
C LEU A 93 -3.14 43.29 -0.05
N LYS A 94 -2.18 43.28 -0.99
CA LYS A 94 -1.88 44.46 -1.81
C LYS A 94 -2.85 44.67 -2.99
N ALA A 95 -3.41 43.60 -3.55
CA ALA A 95 -4.36 43.71 -4.66
C ALA A 95 -5.75 44.18 -4.18
N LYS A 96 -6.14 43.84 -2.95
CA LYS A 96 -7.39 44.26 -2.34
C LYS A 96 -7.13 44.61 -0.86
N PRO A 97 -6.71 45.86 -0.56
CA PRO A 97 -6.42 46.28 0.79
C PRO A 97 -7.69 46.26 1.65
N LEU A 98 -7.52 45.86 2.91
CA LEU A 98 -8.61 45.81 3.88
C LEU A 98 -9.00 47.22 4.30
N GLY A 99 -10.29 47.55 4.19
CA GLY A 99 -10.85 48.77 4.75
C GLY A 99 -10.82 48.75 6.29
N PRO A 100 -10.97 49.91 6.96
CA PRO A 100 -10.94 50.01 8.42
C PRO A 100 -11.97 49.07 9.09
N ASP A 101 -13.18 49.00 8.54
CA ASP A 101 -14.25 48.14 9.05
C ASP A 101 -13.90 46.64 8.95
N GLN A 102 -13.22 46.24 7.87
CA GLN A 102 -12.79 44.85 7.67
C GLN A 102 -11.65 44.46 8.61
N ARG A 103 -10.73 45.39 8.90
CA ARG A 103 -9.66 45.19 9.89
C ARG A 103 -10.24 45.06 11.29
N GLN A 104 -11.22 45.89 11.63
CA GLN A 104 -11.92 45.81 12.90
C GLN A 104 -12.71 44.50 13.04
N GLY A 105 -13.37 44.06 11.97
CA GLY A 105 -14.05 42.76 11.94
C GLY A 105 -13.09 41.58 12.12
N LEU A 106 -11.90 41.65 11.50
CA LEU A 106 -10.85 40.64 11.67
C LEU A 106 -10.29 40.63 13.10
N LEU A 107 -10.02 41.79 13.68
CA LEU A 107 -9.58 41.91 15.08
C LEU A 107 -10.62 41.34 16.04
N ALA A 108 -11.90 41.68 15.83
CA ALA A 108 -13.00 41.13 16.62
C ALA A 108 -13.10 39.60 16.51
N ALA A 109 -12.85 39.04 15.32
CA ALA A 109 -12.83 37.59 15.12
C ALA A 109 -11.66 36.90 15.83
N VAL A 110 -10.48 37.53 15.86
CA VAL A 110 -9.32 37.04 16.63
C VAL A 110 -9.60 37.11 18.13
N GLN A 111 -10.12 38.23 18.62
CA GLN A 111 -10.48 38.40 20.03
C GLN A 111 -11.57 37.43 20.48
N ALA A 112 -12.55 37.14 19.61
CA ALA A 112 -13.57 36.13 19.89
C ALA A 112 -12.97 34.72 20.04
N TRP A 113 -12.00 34.37 19.19
CA TRP A 113 -11.26 33.11 19.32
C TRP A 113 -10.43 33.06 20.61
N GLU A 114 -9.72 34.13 20.96
CA GLU A 114 -8.92 34.20 22.18
C GLU A 114 -9.79 34.12 23.43
N LYS A 115 -10.94 34.80 23.43
CA LYS A 115 -11.93 34.69 24.52
C LYS A 115 -12.46 33.26 24.65
N TRP A 116 -12.81 32.61 23.54
CA TRP A 116 -13.23 31.22 23.59
C TRP A 116 -12.14 30.31 24.18
N LEU A 117 -10.88 30.56 23.85
CA LEU A 117 -9.75 29.80 24.39
C LEU A 117 -9.56 30.04 25.90
N ASP A 118 -9.78 31.27 26.38
CA ASP A 118 -9.76 31.60 27.81
C ASP A 118 -10.91 30.91 28.55
N ASP A 119 -12.13 30.93 27.97
CA ASP A 119 -13.31 30.26 28.52
C ASP A 119 -13.09 28.73 28.65
N CYS A 120 -12.21 28.14 27.83
CA CYS A 120 -11.85 26.73 27.91
C CYS A 120 -10.99 26.36 29.13
N GLU A 121 -10.38 27.34 29.82
CA GLU A 121 -9.68 27.08 31.09
C GLU A 121 -10.68 26.72 32.21
N ASP A 122 -11.89 27.30 32.16
CA ASP A 122 -12.94 27.11 33.15
C ASP A 122 -13.97 26.05 32.75
N GLN A 123 -14.25 25.89 31.45
CA GLN A 123 -15.30 25.00 30.94
C GLN A 123 -14.79 24.08 29.83
N ALA A 124 -15.10 22.79 29.94
CA ALA A 124 -14.75 21.83 28.90
C ALA A 124 -15.46 22.18 27.57
N PRO A 125 -14.73 22.33 26.46
CA PRO A 125 -15.35 22.60 25.17
C PRO A 125 -16.09 21.37 24.65
N LYS A 126 -17.07 21.64 23.78
CA LYS A 126 -17.76 20.60 23.02
C LYS A 126 -16.82 19.89 22.04
N GLY A 127 -17.26 18.76 21.52
CA GLY A 127 -16.53 18.03 20.48
C GLY A 127 -17.29 18.00 19.16
N TYR A 128 -16.57 18.15 18.04
CA TYR A 128 -17.14 17.99 16.71
C TYR A 128 -16.31 16.99 15.91
N ILE A 129 -16.96 15.99 15.31
CA ILE A 129 -16.34 15.08 14.35
C ILE A 129 -16.91 15.35 12.97
N THR A 130 -16.04 15.67 12.01
CA THR A 130 -16.41 15.78 10.60
C THR A 130 -16.26 14.44 9.90
N TYR A 131 -17.21 14.13 9.02
CA TYR A 131 -17.23 12.86 8.32
C TYR A 131 -17.71 12.98 6.88
N ARG A 132 -17.40 11.95 6.08
CA ARG A 132 -17.92 11.77 4.73
C ARG A 132 -18.45 10.37 4.53
N ARG A 133 -19.28 10.18 3.49
CA ARG A 133 -19.65 8.83 3.06
C ARG A 133 -18.48 8.19 2.30
N ALA A 134 -18.31 6.88 2.44
CA ALA A 134 -17.21 6.14 1.80
C ALA A 134 -17.19 6.31 0.26
N ASP A 135 -18.37 6.49 -0.34
CA ASP A 135 -18.58 6.66 -1.78
C ASP A 135 -18.17 8.04 -2.32
N GLU A 136 -17.96 9.03 -1.44
CA GLU A 136 -17.56 10.39 -1.83
C GLU A 136 -16.03 10.49 -1.96
N PRO A 137 -15.50 11.11 -3.03
CA PRO A 137 -14.05 11.26 -3.20
C PRO A 137 -13.43 12.08 -2.06
N LYS A 138 -12.24 11.67 -1.61
CA LYS A 138 -11.49 12.37 -0.57
C LYS A 138 -11.16 13.79 -1.05
N ARG A 139 -11.72 14.82 -0.42
CA ARG A 139 -11.31 16.20 -0.68
C ARG A 139 -9.86 16.36 -0.24
N GLY A 140 -8.97 16.70 -1.16
CA GLY A 140 -7.57 16.95 -0.83
C GLY A 140 -7.47 18.17 0.09
N LYS A 141 -6.52 18.17 1.03
CA LYS A 141 -6.17 19.29 1.95
C LYS A 141 -5.83 20.64 1.25
N LYS A 142 -6.00 20.74 -0.07
CA LYS A 142 -5.72 21.92 -0.91
C LYS A 142 -6.96 22.49 -1.63
N GLN A 143 -8.15 21.94 -1.45
CA GLN A 143 -9.38 22.49 -2.06
C GLN A 143 -10.29 23.08 -0.98
N SER A 144 -9.91 24.25 -0.48
CA SER A 144 -10.83 25.18 0.17
C SER A 144 -11.26 26.23 -0.85
N ALA A 145 -12.35 25.94 -1.55
CA ALA A 145 -13.34 26.89 -2.09
C ALA A 145 -14.25 26.14 -3.09
N GLU A 146 -15.56 26.38 -2.99
CA GLU A 146 -16.60 26.05 -3.97
C GLU A 146 -16.95 24.56 -4.18
N ALA A 147 -17.93 24.07 -3.41
CA ALA A 147 -18.97 23.20 -3.97
C ALA A 147 -20.33 23.51 -3.31
N PRO A 148 -21.46 23.24 -4.00
CA PRO A 148 -22.77 23.77 -3.63
C PRO A 148 -23.33 23.16 -2.35
N ILE A 149 -23.97 24.02 -1.55
CA ILE A 149 -24.60 23.70 -0.27
C ILE A 149 -25.92 22.96 -0.57
N THR A 150 -25.99 21.68 -0.21
CA THR A 150 -27.27 20.96 -0.11
C THR A 150 -27.58 20.77 1.38
N PRO A 151 -28.65 21.34 1.94
CA PRO A 151 -28.94 21.23 3.36
C PRO A 151 -29.51 19.84 3.66
N ALA A 152 -28.75 19.00 4.38
CA ALA A 152 -29.22 17.75 4.95
C ALA A 152 -29.30 17.86 6.47
N GLN A 153 -30.35 17.26 7.05
CA GLN A 153 -30.75 17.45 8.45
C GLN A 153 -29.68 16.97 9.45
N PRO A 154 -29.48 17.67 10.58
CA PRO A 154 -28.54 17.27 11.62
C PRO A 154 -28.97 15.95 12.26
N ILE A 155 -28.01 15.03 12.41
CA ILE A 155 -28.17 13.84 13.25
C ILE A 155 -27.90 14.29 14.69
N PRO A 156 -28.82 14.09 15.64
CA PRO A 156 -28.59 14.51 17.03
C PRO A 156 -27.49 13.65 17.68
N ALA A 157 -26.60 14.35 18.37
CA ALA A 157 -25.70 13.78 19.36
C ALA A 157 -26.50 13.13 20.50
N SER A 158 -26.11 11.95 20.97
CA SER A 158 -26.59 11.47 22.28
C SER A 158 -25.71 12.02 23.40
N PRO A 159 -26.31 12.33 24.56
CA PRO A 159 -25.61 12.84 25.73
C PRO A 159 -24.73 11.74 26.36
N ALA A 160 -23.72 12.16 27.12
CA ALA A 160 -22.86 11.26 27.87
C ALA A 160 -23.67 10.36 28.83
N PRO A 161 -23.25 9.11 29.08
CA PRO A 161 -23.93 8.24 30.04
C PRO A 161 -23.69 8.75 31.47
N ASP A 162 -24.72 9.29 32.10
CA ASP A 162 -24.77 9.54 33.54
C ASP A 162 -24.85 8.19 34.29
N PRO A 163 -24.06 7.95 35.36
CA PRO A 163 -24.00 6.64 36.00
C PRO A 163 -25.22 6.45 36.90
N GLY A 164 -26.36 6.01 36.36
CA GLY A 164 -27.48 5.63 37.22
C GLY A 164 -28.88 5.37 36.65
N GLN A 165 -29.18 5.54 35.37
CA GLN A 165 -30.52 5.21 34.85
C GLN A 165 -30.52 4.57 33.45
N PRO A 166 -31.41 3.59 33.17
CA PRO A 166 -31.50 2.95 31.87
C PRO A 166 -32.28 3.86 30.89
N SER A 167 -31.57 4.62 30.07
CA SER A 167 -32.18 5.41 28.99
C SER A 167 -32.29 4.56 27.71
N GLY A 168 -33.54 4.37 27.26
CA GLY A 168 -33.90 3.52 26.14
C GLY A 168 -33.64 4.14 24.76
N THR A 169 -32.38 4.32 24.38
CA THR A 169 -32.00 4.44 22.97
C THR A 169 -31.27 3.18 22.55
N ASN A 170 -31.91 2.40 21.67
CA ASN A 170 -31.37 1.14 21.17
C ASN A 170 -30.03 1.41 20.43
N PRO A 171 -28.88 0.88 20.91
CA PRO A 171 -27.57 1.07 20.25
C PRO A 171 -27.52 0.58 18.79
N SER A 172 -28.48 -0.28 18.41
CA SER A 172 -28.63 -0.88 17.08
C SER A 172 -29.04 0.12 15.97
N GLU A 173 -29.78 1.19 16.29
CA GLU A 173 -30.21 2.17 15.27
C GLU A 173 -29.14 3.21 14.94
N LEU A 174 -28.32 3.59 15.93
CA LEU A 174 -27.21 4.52 15.74
C LEU A 174 -26.08 3.85 14.93
N ALA A 175 -25.77 2.58 15.25
CA ALA A 175 -24.81 1.78 14.51
C ALA A 175 -25.20 1.64 13.01
N LYS A 176 -26.48 1.40 12.71
CA LYS A 176 -26.99 1.31 11.34
C LYS A 176 -26.93 2.64 10.56
N LYS A 177 -27.16 3.78 11.22
CA LYS A 177 -27.03 5.11 10.57
C LYS A 177 -25.58 5.49 10.29
N LEU A 178 -24.64 4.88 11.01
CA LEU A 178 -23.22 5.15 10.92
C LEU A 178 -22.49 4.19 9.98
N GLU A 179 -23.11 3.13 9.46
CA GLU A 179 -22.48 2.21 8.49
C GLU A 179 -22.09 2.95 7.19
N GLY A 180 -20.84 2.77 6.75
CA GLY A 180 -20.32 3.40 5.53
C GLY A 180 -19.77 4.83 5.68
N ILE A 181 -19.69 5.35 6.90
CA ILE A 181 -19.12 6.68 7.18
C ILE A 181 -17.62 6.60 7.50
N VAL A 182 -16.84 7.51 6.91
CA VAL A 182 -15.41 7.71 7.16
C VAL A 182 -15.22 9.03 7.89
N TYR A 183 -14.70 8.98 9.12
CA TYR A 183 -14.33 10.17 9.87
C TYR A 183 -13.08 10.82 9.26
N GLU A 184 -13.07 12.14 9.13
CA GLU A 184 -11.98 12.89 8.49
C GLU A 184 -11.17 13.69 9.48
N ASP A 185 -11.83 14.49 10.33
CA ASP A 185 -11.18 15.36 11.31
C ASP A 185 -12.04 15.52 12.57
N PHE A 186 -11.41 15.94 13.66
CA PHE A 186 -12.06 16.22 14.94
C PHE A 186 -11.56 17.55 15.50
N ASP A 187 -12.49 18.41 15.91
CA ASP A 187 -12.17 19.76 16.40
C ASP A 187 -12.96 20.06 17.69
N PRO A 188 -12.36 20.79 18.66
CA PRO A 188 -13.06 21.25 19.87
C PRO A 188 -14.01 22.44 19.61
N LEU A 189 -13.86 23.08 18.45
CA LEU A 189 -14.74 24.14 17.99
C LEU A 189 -15.10 23.86 16.53
N LEU A 190 -16.36 24.09 16.17
CA LEU A 190 -16.75 24.06 14.77
C LEU A 190 -16.14 25.24 14.02
N LEU A 191 -15.04 24.97 13.31
CA LEU A 191 -14.37 25.97 12.49
C LEU A 191 -15.28 26.39 11.32
N LYS A 192 -15.22 27.69 10.97
CA LYS A 192 -16.05 28.28 9.90
C LYS A 192 -15.86 27.59 8.56
N GLN A 193 -14.65 27.13 8.25
CA GLN A 193 -14.39 26.33 7.03
C GLN A 193 -15.13 24.98 7.00
N ASN A 194 -15.52 24.45 8.16
CA ASN A 194 -16.12 23.11 8.30
C ASN A 194 -17.65 23.17 8.47
N GLU A 195 -18.28 24.34 8.48
CA GLU A 195 -19.73 24.48 8.69
C GLU A 195 -20.59 23.78 7.63
N GLY A 196 -20.08 23.67 6.40
CA GLY A 196 -20.76 22.99 5.28
C GLY A 196 -20.54 21.48 5.22
N LEU A 197 -19.77 20.90 6.13
CA LEU A 197 -19.47 19.46 6.17
C LEU A 197 -20.46 18.71 7.06
N GLN A 198 -20.60 17.40 6.81
CA GLN A 198 -21.38 16.54 7.70
C GLN A 198 -20.63 16.38 9.03
N LYS A 199 -21.34 16.57 10.14
CA LYS A 199 -20.75 16.66 11.48
C LYS A 199 -21.57 15.89 12.52
N LEU A 200 -20.86 15.33 13.48
CA LEU A 200 -21.39 14.83 14.74
C LEU A 200 -20.99 15.79 15.85
N GLU A 201 -21.94 16.22 16.67
CA GLU A 201 -21.68 17.03 17.86
C GLU A 201 -21.56 16.10 19.08
N PHE A 202 -20.76 16.50 20.06
CA PHE A 202 -20.58 15.80 21.33
C PHE A 202 -20.54 16.83 22.45
N GLU A 203 -20.99 16.44 23.64
CA GLU A 203 -21.04 17.33 24.81
C GLU A 203 -19.65 17.76 25.27
N THR A 204 -18.66 16.87 25.16
CA THR A 204 -17.27 17.13 25.51
C THR A 204 -16.34 16.76 24.36
N TYR A 205 -15.21 17.46 24.26
CA TYR A 205 -14.17 17.12 23.29
C TYR A 205 -13.57 15.73 23.52
N ASP A 206 -13.46 15.30 24.78
CA ASP A 206 -12.97 13.96 25.13
C ASP A 206 -13.87 12.85 24.58
N ALA A 207 -15.19 13.02 24.64
CA ALA A 207 -16.14 12.05 24.07
C ALA A 207 -15.99 11.95 22.54
N ALA A 208 -15.71 13.07 21.86
CA ALA A 208 -15.42 13.07 20.43
C ALA A 208 -14.08 12.37 20.11
N LEU A 209 -13.05 12.55 20.94
CA LEU A 209 -11.77 11.86 20.78
C LEU A 209 -11.92 10.35 20.92
N ASP A 210 -12.62 9.89 21.96
CA ASP A 210 -12.84 8.47 22.22
C ASP A 210 -13.56 7.79 21.05
N GLU A 211 -14.65 8.39 20.56
CA GLU A 211 -15.38 7.89 19.39
C GLU A 211 -14.54 7.92 18.11
N PHE A 212 -13.76 8.98 17.89
CA PHE A 212 -12.94 9.13 16.70
C PHE A 212 -11.83 8.07 16.63
N TYR A 213 -11.06 7.92 17.70
CA TYR A 213 -9.94 6.97 17.73
C TYR A 213 -10.43 5.53 17.84
N ALA A 214 -11.50 5.22 18.57
CA ALA A 214 -12.07 3.88 18.61
C ALA A 214 -12.45 3.40 17.19
N ARG A 215 -13.03 4.29 16.38
CA ARG A 215 -13.44 3.94 15.02
C ARG A 215 -12.28 3.91 14.02
N ILE A 216 -11.35 4.86 14.08
CA ILE A 216 -10.17 4.85 13.18
C ILE A 216 -9.28 3.64 13.46
N GLU A 217 -9.06 3.29 14.72
CA GLU A 217 -8.32 2.09 15.08
C GLU A 217 -9.01 0.83 14.52
N GLY A 218 -10.34 0.74 14.64
CA GLY A 218 -11.14 -0.31 14.00
C GLY A 218 -10.92 -0.39 12.48
N GLN A 219 -11.06 0.74 11.77
CA GLN A 219 -10.84 0.79 10.32
C GLN A 219 -9.40 0.46 9.91
N GLN A 220 -8.41 0.89 10.69
CA GLN A 220 -7.00 0.61 10.41
C GLN A 220 -6.72 -0.88 10.55
N VAL A 221 -7.28 -1.54 11.58
CA VAL A 221 -7.17 -2.98 11.79
C VAL A 221 -7.83 -3.74 10.64
N GLU A 222 -9.04 -3.37 10.22
CA GLU A 222 -9.74 -3.97 9.08
C GLU A 222 -8.98 -3.80 7.75
N ARG A 223 -8.44 -2.60 7.49
CA ARG A 223 -7.61 -2.36 6.29
C ARG A 223 -6.33 -3.18 6.31
N ASN A 224 -5.64 -3.21 7.46
CA ASN A 224 -4.43 -4.02 7.62
C ASN A 224 -4.74 -5.51 7.40
N GLN A 225 -5.87 -5.99 7.91
CA GLN A 225 -6.34 -7.35 7.67
C GLN A 225 -6.58 -7.58 6.18
N SER A 226 -7.43 -6.76 5.53
CA SER A 226 -7.74 -6.93 4.10
C SER A 226 -6.48 -6.88 3.23
N GLN A 227 -5.51 -6.03 3.55
CA GLN A 227 -4.22 -5.98 2.87
C GLN A 227 -3.39 -7.25 3.08
N GLN A 228 -3.32 -7.77 4.32
CA GLN A 228 -2.60 -9.01 4.60
C GLN A 228 -3.27 -10.22 3.93
N GLU A 229 -4.60 -10.29 3.92
CA GLU A 229 -5.36 -11.32 3.22
C GLU A 229 -5.12 -11.27 1.70
N LYS A 230 -5.23 -10.08 1.09
CA LYS A 230 -4.92 -9.88 -0.34
C LYS A 230 -3.47 -10.22 -0.67
N ALA A 231 -2.51 -9.86 0.17
CA ALA A 231 -1.09 -10.17 -0.05
C ALA A 231 -0.82 -11.68 0.02
N ALA A 232 -1.47 -12.40 0.95
CA ALA A 232 -1.36 -13.85 1.06
C ALA A 232 -1.93 -14.56 -0.18
N LEU A 233 -3.10 -14.14 -0.66
CA LEU A 233 -3.72 -14.66 -1.88
C LEU A 233 -2.88 -14.35 -3.13
N ALA A 234 -2.44 -13.10 -3.30
CA ALA A 234 -1.61 -12.71 -4.43
C ALA A 234 -0.29 -13.50 -4.49
N LYS A 235 0.28 -13.86 -3.33
CA LYS A 235 1.46 -14.73 -3.27
C LYS A 235 1.15 -16.15 -3.73
N LEU A 236 -0.02 -16.69 -3.38
CA LEU A 236 -0.48 -17.99 -3.84
C LEU A 236 -0.61 -18.02 -5.37
N ASP A 237 -1.27 -17.00 -5.94
CA ASP A 237 -1.53 -16.92 -7.37
C ASP A 237 -0.23 -16.78 -8.17
N ARG A 238 0.74 -16.00 -7.67
CA ARG A 238 2.08 -15.91 -8.27
C ARG A 238 2.80 -17.25 -8.30
N ILE A 239 2.71 -18.04 -7.22
CA ILE A 239 3.30 -19.38 -7.18
C ILE A 239 2.59 -20.30 -8.17
N LYS A 240 1.25 -20.30 -8.23
CA LYS A 240 0.49 -21.09 -9.18
C LYS A 240 0.87 -20.78 -10.64
N LEU A 241 0.98 -19.49 -10.97
CA LEU A 241 1.35 -19.04 -12.30
C LEU A 241 2.79 -19.43 -12.68
N ASP A 242 3.76 -19.24 -11.78
CA ASP A 242 5.17 -19.60 -12.04
C ASP A 242 5.34 -21.11 -12.24
N GLN A 243 4.66 -21.91 -11.41
CA GLN A 243 4.72 -23.37 -11.55
C GLN A 243 4.02 -23.88 -12.81
N GLY A 244 2.88 -23.27 -13.21
CA GLY A 244 2.21 -23.58 -14.47
C GLY A 244 3.10 -23.31 -15.68
N LYS A 245 3.68 -22.10 -15.75
CA LYS A 245 4.57 -21.70 -16.86
C LYS A 245 5.74 -22.66 -17.07
N ARG A 246 6.36 -23.14 -15.98
CA ARG A 246 7.47 -24.10 -16.07
C ARG A 246 7.05 -25.45 -16.63
N ALA A 247 5.83 -25.90 -16.32
CA ALA A 247 5.29 -27.14 -16.87
C ALA A 247 4.95 -26.96 -18.36
N ASP A 248 4.34 -25.84 -18.72
CA ASP A 248 3.97 -25.48 -20.10
C ASP A 248 5.22 -25.32 -20.99
N ASP A 249 6.29 -24.71 -20.49
CA ASP A 249 7.55 -24.57 -21.22
C ASP A 249 8.18 -25.94 -21.51
N LEU A 250 8.17 -26.87 -20.54
CA LEU A 250 8.66 -28.24 -20.74
C LEU A 250 7.79 -29.03 -21.72
N GLU A 251 6.49 -28.78 -21.76
CA GLU A 251 5.55 -29.35 -22.72
C GLU A 251 5.84 -28.85 -24.14
N ARG A 252 6.03 -27.52 -24.29
CA ARG A 252 6.43 -26.91 -25.56
C ARG A 252 7.75 -27.49 -26.06
N ASP A 253 8.76 -27.60 -25.20
CA ASP A 253 10.05 -28.19 -25.57
C ASP A 253 9.91 -29.66 -26.03
N ALA A 254 9.02 -30.44 -25.39
CA ALA A 254 8.74 -31.81 -25.79
C ALA A 254 8.06 -31.89 -27.16
N ALA A 255 7.06 -31.02 -27.41
CA ALA A 255 6.36 -30.93 -28.68
C ALA A 255 7.29 -30.46 -29.81
N GLU A 256 8.17 -29.49 -29.54
CA GLU A 256 9.19 -29.05 -30.49
C GLU A 256 10.17 -30.16 -30.85
N ALA A 257 10.62 -30.95 -29.86
CA ALA A 257 11.51 -32.08 -30.10
C ALA A 257 10.82 -33.17 -30.95
N GLU A 258 9.54 -33.43 -30.72
CA GLU A 258 8.73 -34.36 -31.51
C GLU A 258 8.54 -33.89 -32.96
N SER A 259 8.19 -32.61 -33.15
CA SER A 259 8.05 -32.01 -34.48
C SER A 259 9.38 -32.05 -35.25
N LYS A 260 10.50 -31.71 -34.61
CA LYS A 260 11.84 -31.79 -35.22
C LYS A 260 12.20 -33.22 -35.61
N ALA A 261 11.89 -34.21 -34.77
CA ALA A 261 12.15 -35.61 -35.07
C ALA A 261 11.31 -36.10 -36.27
N ALA A 262 10.01 -35.78 -36.30
CA ALA A 262 9.12 -36.13 -37.40
C ALA A 262 9.55 -35.49 -38.73
N LEU A 263 10.03 -34.25 -38.71
CA LEU A 263 10.56 -33.56 -39.90
C LEU A 263 11.82 -34.24 -40.46
N ILE A 264 12.69 -34.76 -39.60
CA ILE A 264 13.88 -35.53 -40.03
C ILE A 264 13.44 -36.85 -40.65
N GLU A 265 12.49 -37.57 -40.02
CA GLU A 265 11.96 -38.83 -40.56
C GLU A 265 11.25 -38.65 -41.91
N TYR A 266 10.61 -37.51 -42.12
CA TYR A 266 9.98 -37.20 -43.39
C TYR A 266 11.01 -36.92 -44.50
N ASN A 267 12.11 -36.25 -44.17
CA ASN A 267 13.13 -35.81 -45.12
C ASN A 267 14.44 -36.62 -45.02
N LEU A 268 14.38 -37.92 -44.73
CA LEU A 268 15.55 -38.74 -44.43
C LEU A 268 16.62 -38.72 -45.53
N GLU A 269 16.22 -38.94 -46.78
CA GLU A 269 17.16 -38.98 -47.92
C GLU A 269 17.85 -37.64 -48.14
N ALA A 270 17.09 -36.55 -48.06
CA ALA A 270 17.61 -35.21 -48.24
C ALA A 270 18.54 -34.77 -47.09
N VAL A 271 18.21 -35.17 -45.86
CA VAL A 271 19.03 -34.94 -44.67
C VAL A 271 20.33 -35.74 -44.72
N ASP A 272 20.28 -37.03 -45.05
CA ASP A 272 21.49 -37.85 -45.21
C ASP A 272 22.37 -37.34 -46.37
N GLY A 273 21.76 -36.90 -47.47
CA GLY A 273 22.45 -36.24 -48.57
C GLY A 273 23.20 -34.97 -48.11
N ALA A 274 22.56 -34.13 -47.29
CA ALA A 274 23.19 -32.92 -46.74
C ALA A 274 24.34 -33.26 -45.78
N ILE A 275 24.17 -34.24 -44.90
CA ILE A 275 25.21 -34.69 -43.95
C ILE A 275 26.43 -35.22 -44.73
N ASN A 276 26.20 -36.06 -45.74
CA ASN A 276 27.29 -36.66 -46.53
C ASN A 276 28.02 -35.62 -47.37
N ALA A 277 27.30 -34.69 -48.03
CA ALA A 277 27.92 -33.62 -48.80
C ALA A 277 28.85 -32.74 -47.94
N VAL A 278 28.40 -32.39 -46.72
CA VAL A 278 29.23 -31.63 -45.77
C VAL A 278 30.44 -32.43 -45.29
N ARG A 279 30.27 -33.73 -44.98
CA ARG A 279 31.37 -34.62 -44.58
C ARG A 279 32.42 -34.77 -45.68
N GLU A 280 32.00 -34.95 -46.93
CA GLU A 280 32.90 -35.07 -48.08
C GLU A 280 33.68 -33.77 -48.31
N ALA A 281 33.02 -32.62 -48.16
CA ALA A 281 33.66 -31.31 -48.27
C ALA A 281 34.65 -31.05 -47.12
N LEU A 282 34.38 -31.54 -45.91
CA LEU A 282 35.35 -31.49 -44.80
C LEU A 282 36.52 -32.46 -45.04
N ALA A 283 36.27 -33.64 -45.60
CA ALA A 283 37.28 -34.65 -45.90
C ALA A 283 38.24 -34.21 -47.02
N SER A 284 37.78 -33.37 -47.95
CA SER A 284 38.62 -32.77 -49.00
C SER A 284 39.53 -31.64 -48.49
N GLY A 285 39.41 -31.26 -47.20
CA GLY A 285 40.28 -30.28 -46.54
C GLY A 285 39.86 -28.82 -46.75
N LEU A 286 38.61 -28.57 -47.16
CA LEU A 286 38.08 -27.21 -47.32
C LEU A 286 37.96 -26.49 -45.99
N ASP A 287 38.37 -25.22 -45.96
CA ASP A 287 38.23 -24.36 -44.78
C ASP A 287 36.75 -23.94 -44.56
N TRP A 288 36.38 -23.67 -43.30
CA TRP A 288 35.00 -23.37 -42.90
C TRP A 288 34.39 -22.17 -43.63
N ARG A 289 35.23 -21.17 -43.94
CA ARG A 289 34.80 -19.99 -44.68
C ARG A 289 34.56 -20.30 -46.16
N GLU A 290 35.36 -21.19 -46.73
CA GLU A 290 35.27 -21.62 -48.13
C GLU A 290 34.04 -22.53 -48.31
N LEU A 291 33.80 -23.45 -47.38
CA LEU A 291 32.61 -24.30 -47.37
C LEU A 291 31.32 -23.47 -47.30
N GLY A 292 31.28 -22.43 -46.46
CA GLY A 292 30.14 -21.52 -46.40
C GLY A 292 29.93 -20.70 -47.68
N GLN A 293 30.98 -20.38 -48.43
CA GLN A 293 30.88 -19.72 -49.74
C GLN A 293 30.41 -20.70 -50.83
N MET A 294 30.91 -21.94 -50.80
CA MET A 294 30.54 -23.02 -51.71
C MET A 294 29.05 -23.35 -51.59
N ILE A 295 28.54 -23.54 -50.37
CA ILE A 295 27.11 -23.81 -50.16
C ILE A 295 26.24 -22.65 -50.64
N LYS A 296 26.67 -21.39 -50.49
CA LYS A 296 25.96 -20.23 -51.05
C LYS A 296 25.97 -20.22 -52.58
N ALA A 297 27.08 -20.63 -53.21
CA ALA A 297 27.18 -20.73 -54.66
C ALA A 297 26.30 -21.87 -55.20
N GLU A 298 26.33 -23.04 -54.56
CA GLU A 298 25.49 -24.18 -54.94
C GLU A 298 24.00 -23.93 -54.71
N ARG A 299 23.64 -23.20 -53.65
CA ARG A 299 22.27 -22.76 -53.42
C ARG A 299 21.78 -21.82 -54.54
N ARG A 300 22.64 -20.94 -55.07
CA ARG A 300 22.32 -20.10 -56.24
C ARG A 300 22.24 -20.89 -57.54
N ALA A 301 22.99 -22.00 -57.63
CA ALA A 301 22.93 -22.93 -58.76
C ALA A 301 21.67 -23.83 -58.73
N GLY A 302 20.87 -23.79 -57.66
CA GLY A 302 19.62 -24.53 -57.55
C GLY A 302 19.76 -25.96 -57.04
N ASN A 303 20.86 -26.30 -56.35
CA ASN A 303 21.02 -27.63 -55.75
C ASN A 303 20.00 -27.84 -54.60
N PRO A 304 19.13 -28.86 -54.66
CA PRO A 304 18.10 -29.10 -53.65
C PRO A 304 18.69 -29.39 -52.26
N VAL A 305 19.85 -30.04 -52.17
CA VAL A 305 20.51 -30.37 -50.89
C VAL A 305 21.15 -29.12 -50.27
N ALA A 306 21.82 -28.28 -51.07
CA ALA A 306 22.41 -27.03 -50.60
C ALA A 306 21.34 -25.99 -50.19
N GLY A 307 20.12 -26.10 -50.74
CA GLY A 307 18.97 -25.28 -50.35
C GLY A 307 18.49 -25.53 -48.91
N LEU A 308 18.66 -26.76 -48.41
CA LEU A 308 18.24 -27.17 -47.07
C LEU A 308 19.19 -26.67 -45.97
N ILE A 309 20.45 -26.37 -46.29
CA ILE A 309 21.45 -25.96 -45.30
C ILE A 309 21.34 -24.45 -45.05
N ASP A 310 21.01 -24.06 -43.81
CA ASP A 310 20.89 -22.66 -43.40
C ASP A 310 22.16 -22.14 -42.73
N SER A 311 22.69 -22.88 -41.76
CA SER A 311 23.92 -22.51 -41.07
C SER A 311 24.77 -23.72 -40.68
N LEU A 312 26.07 -23.49 -40.63
CA LEU A 312 27.08 -24.48 -40.26
C LEU A 312 27.67 -24.11 -38.89
N ALA A 313 27.52 -24.99 -37.90
CA ALA A 313 28.11 -24.86 -36.57
C ALA A 313 29.20 -25.94 -36.39
N LEU A 314 30.24 -25.84 -37.22
CA LEU A 314 31.31 -26.84 -37.35
C LEU A 314 32.21 -26.89 -36.11
N ASP A 315 32.20 -25.85 -35.27
CA ASP A 315 32.85 -25.83 -33.95
C ASP A 315 32.28 -26.89 -33.01
N LYS A 316 31.00 -27.24 -33.20
CA LYS A 316 30.29 -28.29 -32.44
C LYS A 316 29.97 -29.52 -33.29
N ASN A 317 30.53 -29.61 -34.49
CA ASN A 317 30.25 -30.64 -35.47
C ASN A 317 28.75 -30.77 -35.85
N LYS A 318 28.04 -29.63 -35.91
CA LYS A 318 26.60 -29.60 -36.19
C LYS A 318 26.27 -28.75 -37.42
N ILE A 319 25.20 -29.11 -38.10
CA ILE A 319 24.61 -28.33 -39.18
C ILE A 319 23.16 -28.01 -38.85
N THR A 320 22.71 -26.81 -39.19
CA THR A 320 21.30 -26.43 -39.09
C THR A 320 20.68 -26.52 -40.47
N VAL A 321 19.73 -27.43 -40.61
CA VAL A 321 18.94 -27.58 -41.84
C VAL A 321 17.55 -26.97 -41.64
N VAL A 322 17.01 -26.42 -42.71
CA VAL A 322 15.64 -25.97 -42.79
C VAL A 322 14.85 -27.10 -43.43
N LEU A 323 13.93 -27.68 -42.66
CA LEU A 323 13.06 -28.75 -43.12
C LEU A 323 11.64 -28.22 -43.25
N GLU A 324 11.02 -28.54 -44.38
CA GLU A 324 9.64 -28.22 -44.69
C GLU A 324 8.81 -29.51 -44.68
N ASN A 325 7.58 -29.43 -44.20
CA ASN A 325 6.62 -30.53 -44.27
C ASN A 325 5.76 -30.34 -45.53
N PHE A 326 5.98 -31.18 -46.53
CA PHE A 326 5.26 -31.12 -47.81
C PHE A 326 3.96 -31.94 -47.82
N LEU A 327 3.56 -32.59 -46.72
CA LEU A 327 2.43 -33.54 -46.72
C LEU A 327 1.02 -32.97 -46.44
N ASP A 328 0.85 -31.69 -46.16
CA ASP A 328 -0.51 -31.11 -46.20
C ASP A 328 -0.85 -30.72 -47.65
N GLU A 329 -0.88 -31.72 -48.55
CA GLU A 329 -1.39 -31.64 -49.93
C GLU A 329 -2.94 -31.76 -49.93
N GLU A 330 -3.65 -31.00 -49.08
CA GLU A 330 -5.10 -30.73 -49.26
C GLU A 330 -5.47 -29.33 -48.72
N VAL A 331 -4.60 -28.33 -48.92
CA VAL A 331 -4.97 -26.93 -48.63
C VAL A 331 -4.61 -26.07 -49.83
N ALA A 332 -5.61 -25.33 -50.32
CA ALA A 332 -5.57 -24.53 -51.54
C ALA A 332 -4.30 -23.66 -51.66
N ASP A 333 -3.83 -23.52 -52.91
CA ASP A 333 -2.54 -22.95 -53.36
C ASP A 333 -2.14 -21.57 -52.81
N ASP A 334 -3.02 -20.83 -52.12
CA ASP A 334 -2.75 -19.46 -51.67
C ASP A 334 -2.17 -19.35 -50.25
N GLU A 335 -2.22 -20.40 -49.41
CA GLU A 335 -1.65 -20.39 -48.03
C GLU A 335 -0.31 -21.12 -47.87
N ALA A 336 0.18 -21.79 -48.92
CA ALA A 336 1.41 -22.59 -48.89
C ALA A 336 2.70 -21.76 -48.67
N MET A 337 2.73 -20.49 -49.05
CA MET A 337 3.91 -19.62 -48.90
C MET A 337 4.20 -19.15 -47.46
N THR A 338 3.34 -19.49 -46.48
CA THR A 338 3.42 -18.94 -45.11
C THR A 338 3.70 -20.00 -44.04
N ARG A 339 4.11 -21.21 -44.41
CA ARG A 339 4.48 -22.25 -43.42
C ARG A 339 5.86 -21.93 -42.83
N PRO A 340 6.01 -21.94 -41.48
CA PRO A 340 7.30 -21.65 -40.86
C PRO A 340 8.27 -22.81 -41.13
N ALA A 341 9.21 -22.58 -42.05
CA ALA A 341 10.31 -23.51 -42.29
C ALA A 341 11.08 -23.71 -40.96
N THR A 342 11.07 -24.94 -40.44
CA THR A 342 11.57 -25.20 -39.08
C THR A 342 13.05 -25.52 -39.15
N LYS A 343 13.84 -24.76 -38.39
CA LYS A 343 15.29 -24.96 -38.29
C LYS A 343 15.59 -26.12 -37.34
N VAL A 344 16.24 -27.15 -37.86
CA VAL A 344 16.59 -28.36 -37.12
C VAL A 344 18.10 -28.51 -37.09
N GLU A 345 18.65 -28.62 -35.87
CA GLU A 345 20.06 -28.95 -35.67
C GLU A 345 20.27 -30.45 -35.84
N LEU A 346 21.25 -30.80 -36.66
CA LEU A 346 21.71 -32.14 -36.93
C LEU A 346 23.18 -32.26 -36.59
N ASP A 347 23.55 -33.41 -36.07
CA ASP A 347 24.91 -33.76 -35.74
C ASP A 347 25.54 -34.51 -36.91
N LEU A 348 26.71 -34.04 -37.35
CA LEU A 348 27.45 -34.60 -38.47
C LEU A 348 28.14 -35.91 -38.11
N ASP A 349 28.18 -36.36 -36.86
CA ASP A 349 28.71 -37.69 -36.51
C ASP A 349 27.68 -38.81 -36.76
N PHE A 350 26.41 -38.45 -36.90
CA PHE A 350 25.31 -39.39 -37.01
C PHE A 350 24.59 -39.29 -38.37
N ASN A 351 23.91 -40.36 -38.77
CA ASN A 351 23.03 -40.34 -39.93
C ASN A 351 21.65 -39.73 -39.57
N ALA A 352 20.78 -39.55 -40.55
CA ALA A 352 19.47 -38.94 -40.39
C ALA A 352 18.61 -39.69 -39.34
N TYR A 353 18.59 -41.03 -39.38
CA TYR A 353 17.87 -41.85 -38.41
C TYR A 353 18.38 -41.69 -36.97
N ALA A 354 19.70 -41.67 -36.78
CA ALA A 354 20.30 -41.48 -35.46
C ALA A 354 20.06 -40.06 -34.94
N ASN A 355 20.08 -39.06 -35.82
CA ASN A 355 19.70 -37.69 -35.48
C ASN A 355 18.22 -37.57 -35.07
N ALA A 356 17.29 -38.21 -35.80
CA ALA A 356 15.88 -38.28 -35.41
C ALA A 356 15.71 -38.95 -34.05
N ARG A 357 16.42 -40.06 -33.80
CA ARG A 357 16.41 -40.78 -32.51
C ARG A 357 16.88 -39.90 -31.35
N ILE A 358 17.90 -39.07 -31.55
CA ILE A 358 18.38 -38.12 -30.52
C ILE A 358 17.26 -37.14 -30.13
N HIS A 359 16.48 -36.64 -31.09
CA HIS A 359 15.34 -35.76 -30.80
C HIS A 359 14.18 -36.49 -30.11
N TYR A 360 13.90 -37.75 -30.45
CA TYR A 360 12.95 -38.58 -29.68
C TYR A 360 13.42 -38.88 -28.25
N GLU A 361 14.72 -39.07 -28.06
CA GLU A 361 15.30 -39.25 -26.73
C GLU A 361 15.19 -37.95 -25.91
N LYS A 362 15.43 -36.79 -26.53
CA LYS A 362 15.18 -35.48 -25.90
C LYS A 362 13.71 -35.33 -25.52
N ARG A 363 12.76 -35.64 -26.41
CA ARG A 363 11.32 -35.64 -26.10
C ARG A 363 11.03 -36.48 -24.85
N LYS A 364 11.53 -37.72 -24.78
CA LYS A 364 11.36 -38.59 -23.62
C LYS A 364 11.94 -37.97 -22.35
N GLN A 365 13.10 -37.32 -22.43
CA GLN A 365 13.69 -36.60 -21.30
C GLN A 365 12.84 -35.40 -20.87
N HIS A 366 12.31 -34.61 -21.80
CA HIS A 366 11.42 -33.47 -21.51
C HIS A 366 10.12 -33.94 -20.84
N ILE A 367 9.48 -35.00 -21.33
CA ILE A 367 8.28 -35.59 -20.72
C ILE A 367 8.56 -36.07 -19.29
N VAL A 368 9.67 -36.78 -19.06
CA VAL A 368 10.05 -37.24 -17.70
C VAL A 368 10.33 -36.05 -16.78
N LYS A 369 10.95 -34.98 -17.29
CA LYS A 369 11.17 -33.74 -16.53
C LYS A 369 9.85 -33.04 -16.22
N GLN A 370 8.93 -32.97 -17.19
CA GLN A 370 7.61 -32.38 -17.03
C GLN A 370 6.84 -33.10 -15.92
N GLN A 371 6.76 -34.44 -15.97
CA GLN A 371 6.08 -35.24 -14.94
C GLN A 371 6.65 -34.98 -13.55
N LYS A 372 7.98 -35.02 -13.40
CA LYS A 372 8.66 -34.73 -12.12
C LYS A 372 8.41 -33.30 -11.65
N THR A 373 8.31 -32.35 -12.57
CA THR A 373 8.04 -30.94 -12.28
C THR A 373 6.60 -30.77 -11.81
N VAL A 374 5.63 -31.39 -12.48
CA VAL A 374 4.22 -31.39 -12.06
C VAL A 374 4.06 -31.98 -10.65
N ASP A 375 4.67 -33.13 -10.37
CA ASP A 375 4.61 -33.76 -9.05
C ASP A 375 5.25 -32.89 -7.94
N ALA A 376 6.36 -32.22 -8.26
CA ALA A 376 7.01 -31.28 -7.35
C ALA A 376 6.16 -30.01 -7.14
N ASN A 377 5.53 -29.52 -8.20
CA ASN A 377 4.67 -28.34 -8.20
C ASN A 377 3.42 -28.58 -7.37
N GLU A 378 2.80 -29.76 -7.47
CA GLU A 378 1.64 -30.14 -6.67
C GLU A 378 1.97 -30.13 -5.16
N LYS A 379 3.13 -30.69 -4.78
CA LYS A 379 3.60 -30.68 -3.39
C LYS A 379 3.90 -29.26 -2.90
N ALA A 380 4.55 -28.44 -3.73
CA ALA A 380 4.85 -27.05 -3.41
C ALA A 380 3.57 -26.20 -3.26
N LEU A 381 2.57 -26.43 -4.11
CA LEU A 381 1.28 -25.76 -4.09
C LEU A 381 0.50 -26.12 -2.83
N LYS A 382 0.40 -27.41 -2.48
CA LYS A 382 -0.22 -27.87 -1.22
C LYS A 382 0.45 -27.26 0.01
N ALA A 383 1.78 -27.17 0.01
CA ALA A 383 2.52 -26.52 1.10
C ALA A 383 2.26 -25.00 1.16
N ALA A 384 2.20 -24.33 0.01
CA ALA A 384 1.89 -22.90 -0.09
C ALA A 384 0.45 -22.60 0.35
N GLU A 385 -0.52 -23.41 -0.04
CA GLU A 385 -1.92 -23.30 0.39
C GLU A 385 -2.06 -23.47 1.89
N LYS A 386 -1.43 -24.50 2.47
CA LYS A 386 -1.43 -24.71 3.92
C LYS A 386 -0.82 -23.51 4.65
N LYS A 387 0.28 -22.95 4.14
CA LYS A 387 0.92 -21.77 4.73
C LYS A 387 0.05 -20.52 4.60
N ALA A 388 -0.60 -20.31 3.46
CA ALA A 388 -1.54 -19.21 3.25
C ALA A 388 -2.74 -19.33 4.21
N GLN A 389 -3.32 -20.52 4.35
CA GLN A 389 -4.42 -20.77 5.26
C GLN A 389 -4.04 -20.54 6.73
N GLN A 390 -2.83 -20.96 7.13
CA GLN A 390 -2.29 -20.66 8.47
C GLN A 390 -2.12 -19.15 8.67
N GLN A 391 -1.56 -18.43 7.70
CA GLN A 391 -1.41 -16.97 7.79
C GLN A 391 -2.77 -16.28 7.91
N LEU A 392 -3.74 -16.66 7.08
CA LEU A 392 -5.12 -16.14 7.14
C LEU A 392 -5.77 -16.42 8.50
N SER A 393 -5.61 -17.63 9.05
CA SER A 393 -6.12 -17.96 10.38
C SER A 393 -5.48 -17.11 11.48
N GLN A 394 -4.15 -16.89 11.42
CA GLN A 394 -3.44 -16.06 12.41
C GLN A 394 -3.85 -14.59 12.33
N VAL A 395 -4.07 -14.06 11.12
CA VAL A 395 -4.58 -12.69 10.92
C VAL A 395 -5.95 -12.57 11.60
N ARG A 396 -6.87 -13.49 11.30
CA ARG A 396 -8.21 -13.52 11.92
C ARG A 396 -8.16 -13.62 13.45
N THR A 397 -7.32 -14.50 14.00
CA THR A 397 -7.18 -14.65 15.45
C THR A 397 -6.56 -13.41 16.11
N LYS A 398 -5.53 -12.80 15.51
CA LYS A 398 -4.93 -11.58 16.05
C LYS A 398 -5.91 -10.41 16.06
N THR A 399 -6.74 -10.27 15.02
CA THR A 399 -7.79 -9.24 14.96
C THR A 399 -8.87 -9.45 16.03
N ALA A 400 -9.35 -10.69 16.20
CA ALA A 400 -10.31 -11.01 17.26
C ALA A 400 -9.76 -10.71 18.66
N ILE A 401 -8.46 -10.96 18.88
CA ILE A 401 -7.77 -10.64 20.15
C ILE A 401 -7.51 -9.13 20.31
N GLN A 402 -7.39 -8.34 19.24
CA GLN A 402 -7.26 -6.88 19.37
C GLN A 402 -8.59 -6.21 19.69
N HIS A 403 -9.69 -6.69 19.10
CA HIS A 403 -11.03 -6.20 19.41
C HIS A 403 -11.47 -6.56 20.84
N VAL A 404 -10.96 -7.68 21.38
CA VAL A 404 -11.12 -8.02 22.79
C VAL A 404 -9.93 -7.44 23.54
N ARG A 405 -10.07 -6.22 24.11
CA ARG A 405 -9.05 -5.65 25.00
C ARG A 405 -8.49 -6.75 25.89
N LYS A 406 -7.18 -6.85 26.09
CA LYS A 406 -6.63 -7.82 27.04
C LYS A 406 -7.23 -7.48 28.41
N PRO A 407 -8.17 -8.28 28.94
CA PRO A 407 -8.79 -7.93 30.21
C PRO A 407 -7.67 -7.91 31.24
N LEU A 408 -7.56 -6.82 31.98
CA LEU A 408 -6.58 -6.73 33.06
C LEU A 408 -6.88 -7.88 34.04
N TRP A 409 -5.85 -8.43 34.66
CA TRP A 409 -5.99 -9.65 35.46
C TRP A 409 -7.02 -9.53 36.60
N PHE A 410 -7.29 -8.30 37.04
CA PHE A 410 -8.23 -7.95 38.10
C PHE A 410 -9.68 -7.78 37.61
N GLU A 411 -9.93 -7.66 36.30
CA GLU A 411 -11.29 -7.48 35.73
C GLU A 411 -12.20 -8.70 35.93
N LYS A 412 -11.62 -9.86 36.24
CA LYS A 412 -12.37 -11.06 36.60
C LYS A 412 -13.06 -10.97 37.97
N PHE A 413 -12.63 -10.01 38.80
CA PHE A 413 -13.19 -9.73 40.12
C PHE A 413 -14.10 -8.49 40.05
N ASN A 414 -14.75 -8.15 41.16
CA ASN A 414 -15.32 -6.80 41.30
C ASN A 414 -14.18 -5.84 41.57
N TRP A 415 -14.09 -4.75 40.82
CA TRP A 415 -12.98 -3.80 40.96
C TRP A 415 -13.44 -2.38 40.67
N PHE A 416 -12.75 -1.43 41.27
CA PHE A 416 -12.82 -0.02 40.94
C PHE A 416 -11.49 0.66 41.31
N VAL A 417 -11.25 1.85 40.77
CA VAL A 417 -10.07 2.67 41.10
C VAL A 417 -10.54 3.86 41.92
N THR A 418 -9.90 4.13 43.05
CA THR A 418 -10.22 5.29 43.89
C THR A 418 -9.70 6.58 43.26
N SER A 419 -10.19 7.72 43.73
CA SER A 419 -9.69 9.05 43.34
C SER A 419 -8.20 9.26 43.64
N GLU A 420 -7.65 8.52 44.62
CA GLU A 420 -6.22 8.50 44.96
C GLU A 420 -5.42 7.47 44.12
N ASN A 421 -6.02 6.93 43.06
CA ASN A 421 -5.40 5.99 42.12
C ASN A 421 -5.03 4.62 42.74
N TYR A 422 -5.73 4.18 43.79
CA TYR A 422 -5.60 2.83 44.32
C TYR A 422 -6.59 1.88 43.65
N LEU A 423 -6.09 0.71 43.24
CA LEU A 423 -6.91 -0.37 42.70
C LEU A 423 -7.55 -1.17 43.84
N VAL A 424 -8.88 -1.10 43.95
CA VAL A 424 -9.66 -1.88 44.92
C VAL A 424 -10.26 -3.10 44.21
N ILE A 425 -10.13 -4.28 44.82
CA ILE A 425 -10.57 -5.56 44.26
C ILE A 425 -11.33 -6.34 45.32
N SER A 426 -12.49 -6.91 44.97
CA SER A 426 -13.26 -7.85 45.79
C SER A 426 -13.74 -9.05 44.97
N GLY A 427 -13.75 -10.24 45.58
CA GLY A 427 -14.24 -11.45 44.93
C GLY A 427 -15.77 -11.46 44.87
N ARG A 428 -16.33 -12.08 43.82
CA ARG A 428 -17.79 -12.26 43.68
C ARG A 428 -18.33 -13.39 44.55
N ASP A 429 -17.47 -14.30 44.97
CA ASP A 429 -17.76 -15.43 45.84
C ASP A 429 -16.60 -15.68 46.82
N ALA A 430 -16.83 -16.57 47.79
CA ALA A 430 -15.82 -16.92 48.79
C ALA A 430 -14.55 -17.54 48.18
N GLN A 431 -14.69 -18.27 47.07
CA GLN A 431 -13.56 -18.91 46.38
C GLN A 431 -12.66 -17.89 45.68
N GLN A 432 -13.23 -16.87 45.04
CA GLN A 432 -12.49 -15.77 44.44
C GLN A 432 -11.79 -14.91 45.50
N ASN A 433 -12.42 -14.68 46.66
CA ASN A 433 -11.77 -13.97 47.77
C ASN A 433 -10.49 -14.69 48.23
N GLU A 434 -10.53 -16.01 48.40
CA GLU A 434 -9.33 -16.78 48.71
C GLU A 434 -8.28 -16.71 47.59
N LEU A 435 -8.70 -16.75 46.33
CA LEU A 435 -7.81 -16.65 45.18
C LEU A 435 -7.09 -15.29 45.13
N ILE A 436 -7.79 -14.19 45.42
CA ILE A 436 -7.22 -12.83 45.50
C ILE A 436 -6.10 -12.81 46.55
N VAL A 437 -6.41 -13.28 47.76
CA VAL A 437 -5.45 -13.29 48.88
C VAL A 437 -4.25 -14.18 48.58
N LYS A 438 -4.46 -15.43 48.15
CA LYS A 438 -3.38 -16.40 47.97
C LYS A 438 -2.45 -16.08 46.79
N ARG A 439 -2.99 -15.50 45.72
CA ARG A 439 -2.26 -15.36 44.44
C ARG A 439 -1.77 -13.94 44.17
N TYR A 440 -2.44 -12.91 44.69
CA TYR A 440 -2.21 -11.53 44.29
C TYR A 440 -1.86 -10.58 45.44
N LEU A 441 -2.19 -10.92 46.69
CA LEU A 441 -1.67 -10.24 47.89
C LEU A 441 -0.47 -11.04 48.43
N LYS A 442 0.74 -10.62 48.05
CA LYS A 442 1.99 -11.13 48.62
C LYS A 442 2.78 -10.02 49.28
#